data_AF-A0A352RQI0-F1
#
_entry.id   AF-A0A352RQI0-F1
#
_cell.length_a   1.000
_cell.length_b   1.000
_cell.length_c   1.000
_cell.angle_alpha   90.00
_cell.angle_beta   90.00
_cell.angle_gamma   90.00
#
_symmetry.space_group_name_H-M   'P 1'
#
loop_
_entity.id
_entity.type
_entity.pdbx_description
1 polymer ?
#
loop_
_entity_poly.entity_id
_entity_poly.type
_entity_poly.pdbx_seq_one_letter_code
_entity_poly.pdbx_strand_id
1 'polypeptide(L)'
;MKGCVSMANIRENKKNGKIISFRFIVCLERDVRGKQIRKYTTWTAPADLTPAKARKAAERAAGAWEEEVKAEYQKQKKLGSAYRLPPDKRRDDFVSFVNDTWFVLQIRGENDKPNTIAFYKNMTRIISEYFKGSVLQEISPVDIQKYLVYLRTEYKSKLGKPLSAKTLRHQYGTLNLIFG
;
A
#
# COMPACT_ATOMS: atom_id res chain seq x y z
N MET A 1 28.84 17.54 24.12
CA MET A 1 28.08 17.17 22.90
C MET A 1 29.06 16.58 21.89
N LYS A 2 28.98 15.27 21.61
CA LYS A 2 29.70 14.66 20.48
C LYS A 2 28.71 14.53 19.34
N GLY A 3 28.81 15.43 18.37
CA GLY A 3 28.19 15.24 17.06
C GLY A 3 28.96 14.17 16.30
N CYS A 4 28.28 13.10 15.88
CA CYS A 4 28.64 12.34 14.69
C CYS A 4 27.44 11.43 14.35
N VAL A 5 26.64 11.89 13.40
CA VAL A 5 25.82 11.16 12.43
C VAL A 5 25.37 9.77 12.88
N SER A 6 24.11 9.60 13.33
CA SER A 6 23.52 8.27 13.20
C SER A 6 23.46 8.02 11.70
N MET A 7 24.26 7.09 11.20
CA MET A 7 24.18 6.65 9.82
C MET A 7 23.21 5.49 9.78
N ALA A 8 22.24 5.55 8.87
CA ALA A 8 21.48 4.38 8.45
C ALA A 8 22.47 3.21 8.22
N ASN A 9 22.24 2.07 8.86
CA ASN A 9 23.10 0.91 8.69
C ASN A 9 22.88 0.36 7.27
N ILE A 10 23.95 0.31 6.48
CA ILE A 10 23.92 -0.16 5.11
C ILE A 10 24.43 -1.59 5.06
N ARG A 11 23.63 -2.51 4.54
CA ARG A 11 24.02 -3.91 4.28
C ARG A 11 24.08 -4.17 2.79
N GLU A 12 25.20 -4.70 2.31
CA GLU A 12 25.37 -5.09 0.91
C GLU A 12 24.71 -6.45 0.65
N ASN A 13 23.79 -6.52 -0.31
CA ASN A 13 23.29 -7.77 -0.83
C ASN A 13 24.12 -8.16 -2.07
N LYS A 14 24.82 -9.28 -1.96
CA LYS A 14 25.66 -9.83 -3.03
C LYS A 14 25.02 -11.07 -3.64
N LYS A 15 25.09 -11.21 -4.96
CA LYS A 15 24.73 -12.45 -5.68
C LYS A 15 25.87 -12.73 -6.65
N ASN A 16 26.39 -13.96 -6.63
CA ASN A 16 27.52 -14.38 -7.48
C ASN A 16 28.74 -13.44 -7.38
N GLY A 17 29.06 -12.96 -6.16
CA GLY A 17 30.20 -12.06 -5.91
C GLY A 17 30.00 -10.60 -6.34
N LYS A 18 28.91 -10.28 -7.06
CA LYS A 18 28.56 -8.90 -7.47
C LYS A 18 27.58 -8.28 -6.48
N ILE A 19 27.77 -7.01 -6.15
CA ILE A 19 26.83 -6.22 -5.35
C ILE A 19 25.60 -5.95 -6.22
N ILE A 20 24.42 -6.39 -5.78
CA ILE A 20 23.15 -6.17 -6.48
C ILE A 20 22.37 -5.02 -5.85
N SER A 21 22.34 -4.94 -4.53
CA SER A 21 21.59 -3.91 -3.82
C SER A 21 22.17 -3.62 -2.44
N PHE A 22 21.73 -2.52 -1.85
CA PHE A 22 22.08 -2.09 -0.52
C PHE A 22 20.79 -1.99 0.30
N ARG A 23 20.74 -2.65 1.46
CA ARG A 23 19.63 -2.53 2.40
C ARG A 23 19.97 -1.46 3.43
N PHE A 24 19.15 -0.43 3.53
CA PHE A 24 19.30 0.61 4.54
C PHE A 24 18.42 0.31 5.74
N ILE A 25 18.94 0.57 6.94
CA ILE A 25 18.26 0.36 8.21
C ILE A 25 18.38 1.63 9.04
N VAL A 26 17.25 2.27 9.33
CA VAL A 26 17.18 3.45 10.21
C VAL A 26 16.57 3.05 11.55
N CYS A 27 17.29 3.34 12.63
CA CYS A 27 16.80 3.22 13.99
C CYS A 27 16.20 4.56 14.42
N LEU A 28 14.91 4.55 14.79
CA LEU A 28 14.20 5.71 15.32
C LEU A 28 14.25 5.68 16.86
N GLU A 29 13.13 5.91 17.53
CA GLU A 29 13.03 5.83 18.99
C GLU A 29 12.69 4.41 19.45
N ARG A 30 12.57 4.22 20.77
CA ARG A 30 11.97 3.03 21.37
C ARG A 30 10.47 3.26 21.54
N ASP A 31 9.67 2.24 21.29
CA ASP A 31 8.23 2.29 21.54
C ASP A 31 7.91 2.32 23.05
N VAL A 32 6.62 2.43 23.39
CA VAL A 32 6.14 2.43 24.79
C VAL A 32 6.47 1.15 25.57
N ARG A 33 6.90 0.08 24.87
CA ARG A 33 7.33 -1.20 25.43
C ARG A 33 8.86 -1.33 25.46
N GLY A 34 9.60 -0.26 25.11
CA GLY A 34 11.06 -0.24 25.07
C GLY A 34 11.68 -0.91 23.84
N LYS A 35 10.89 -1.36 22.85
CA LYS A 35 11.38 -2.01 21.63
C LYS A 35 11.84 -0.95 20.63
N GLN A 36 13.03 -1.15 20.06
CA GLN A 36 13.60 -0.27 19.05
C GLN A 36 12.73 -0.25 17.78
N ILE A 37 12.24 0.92 17.38
CA ILE A 37 11.53 1.13 16.11
C ILE A 37 12.58 1.20 14.99
N ARG A 38 12.47 0.29 14.02
CA ARG A 38 13.38 0.20 12.86
C ARG A 38 12.59 0.31 11.57
N LYS A 39 13.11 1.09 10.62
CA LYS A 39 12.62 1.14 9.24
C LYS A 39 13.67 0.53 8.32
N TYR A 40 13.20 -0.10 7.25
CA TYR A 40 14.03 -0.79 6.28
C TYR A 40 13.65 -0.31 4.88
N THR A 41 14.65 -0.10 4.03
CA THR A 41 14.44 0.01 2.58
C THR A 41 15.56 -0.72 1.85
N THR A 42 15.35 -1.00 0.57
CA THR A 42 16.36 -1.57 -0.32
C THR A 42 16.58 -0.61 -1.47
N TRP A 43 17.84 -0.25 -1.69
CA TRP A 43 18.28 0.61 -2.77
C TRP A 43 19.10 -0.23 -3.76
N THR A 44 18.67 -0.26 -5.01
CA THR A 44 19.36 -0.97 -6.09
C THR A 44 20.35 -0.04 -6.74
N ALA A 45 21.61 -0.46 -6.84
CA ALA A 45 22.64 0.35 -7.47
C ALA A 45 22.45 0.38 -8.99
N PRO A 46 22.65 1.54 -9.65
CA PRO A 46 22.74 1.62 -11.11
C PRO A 46 23.79 0.65 -11.66
N ALA A 47 23.44 -0.06 -12.75
CA ALA A 47 24.24 -1.17 -13.30
C ALA A 47 25.64 -0.74 -13.76
N ASP A 48 25.83 0.53 -14.12
CA ASP A 48 27.06 1.05 -14.73
C ASP A 48 28.09 1.57 -13.70
N LEU A 49 27.81 1.45 -12.40
CA LEU A 49 28.71 1.95 -11.36
C LEU A 49 29.69 0.87 -10.89
N THR A 50 30.97 1.24 -10.86
CA THR A 50 32.00 0.45 -10.15
C THR A 50 31.60 0.25 -8.68
N PRO A 51 31.97 -0.87 -8.02
CA PRO A 51 31.58 -1.16 -6.64
C PRO A 51 31.88 -0.03 -5.64
N ALA A 52 33.02 0.66 -5.78
CA ALA A 52 33.38 1.78 -4.92
C ALA A 52 32.45 3.00 -5.12
N LYS A 53 32.11 3.33 -6.37
CA LYS A 53 31.15 4.41 -6.67
C LYS A 53 29.73 4.03 -6.21
N ALA A 54 29.35 2.77 -6.33
CA ALA A 54 28.06 2.25 -5.86
C ALA A 54 27.91 2.39 -4.34
N ARG A 55 28.97 2.08 -3.56
CA ARG A 55 29.00 2.30 -2.11
C ARG A 55 28.82 3.76 -1.72
N LYS A 56 29.58 4.66 -2.35
CA LYS A 56 29.48 6.11 -2.09
C LYS A 56 28.10 6.66 -2.46
N ALA A 57 27.50 6.17 -3.54
CA ALA A 57 26.14 6.53 -3.91
C ALA A 57 25.10 5.98 -2.91
N ALA A 58 25.29 4.74 -2.45
CA ALA A 58 24.44 4.14 -1.43
C ALA A 58 24.51 4.90 -0.10
N GLU A 59 25.69 5.35 0.33
CA GLU A 59 25.87 6.18 1.52
C GLU A 59 25.10 7.50 1.43
N ARG A 60 25.18 8.21 0.29
CA ARG A 60 24.39 9.44 0.08
C ARG A 60 22.89 9.15 0.08
N ALA A 61 22.46 8.11 -0.62
CA ALA A 61 21.06 7.72 -0.69
C ALA A 61 20.52 7.30 0.69
N ALA A 62 21.33 6.60 1.50
CA ALA A 62 20.99 6.21 2.85
C ALA A 62 20.84 7.42 3.78
N GLY A 63 21.74 8.41 3.68
CA GLY A 63 21.64 9.65 4.45
C GLY A 63 20.39 10.46 4.10
N ALA A 64 20.11 10.65 2.81
CA ALA A 64 18.90 11.36 2.37
C ALA A 64 17.62 10.64 2.82
N TRP A 65 17.58 9.31 2.69
CA TRP A 65 16.45 8.51 3.15
C TRP A 65 16.28 8.57 4.67
N GLU A 66 17.37 8.60 5.44
CA GLU A 66 17.31 8.73 6.89
C GLU A 66 16.70 10.06 7.35
N GLU A 67 17.13 11.17 6.73
CA GLU A 67 16.56 12.49 7.02
C GLU A 67 15.06 12.52 6.72
N GLU A 68 14.65 11.97 5.58
CA GLU A 68 13.25 11.85 5.20
C GLU A 68 12.45 11.02 6.23
N VAL A 69 12.95 9.83 6.59
CA VAL A 69 12.27 8.92 7.52
C VAL A 69 12.17 9.54 8.92
N LYS A 70 13.20 10.25 9.39
CA LYS A 70 13.17 10.96 10.67
C LYS A 70 12.20 12.13 10.64
N ALA A 71 12.20 12.94 9.58
CA ALA A 71 11.28 14.06 9.44
C ALA A 71 9.82 13.56 9.41
N GLU A 72 9.55 12.48 8.67
CA GLU A 72 8.23 11.85 8.60
C GLU A 72 7.78 11.33 9.97
N TYR A 73 8.69 10.65 10.69
CA TYR A 73 8.41 10.16 12.05
C TYR A 73 8.10 11.30 13.02
N GLN A 74 8.81 12.43 12.94
CA GLN A 74 8.53 13.60 13.77
C GLN A 74 7.18 14.25 13.43
N LYS A 75 6.79 14.30 12.14
CA LYS A 75 5.45 14.73 11.74
C LYS A 75 4.37 13.82 12.31
N GLN A 76 4.57 12.50 12.21
CA GLN A 76 3.66 11.51 12.78
C GLN A 76 3.50 11.69 14.29
N LYS A 77 4.59 11.94 15.02
CA LYS A 77 4.56 12.18 16.47
C LYS A 77 3.80 13.45 16.85
N LYS A 78 3.97 14.53 16.07
CA LYS A 78 3.27 15.81 16.29
C LYS A 78 1.78 15.72 16.01
N LEU A 79 1.39 15.02 14.95
CA LEU A 79 -0.01 14.95 14.48
C LEU A 79 -0.80 13.77 15.05
N GLY A 80 -0.12 12.76 15.63
CA GLY A 80 -0.77 11.61 16.25
C GLY A 80 -1.70 10.88 15.28
N SER A 81 -2.96 10.66 15.69
CA SER A 81 -3.99 9.99 14.89
C SER A 81 -4.43 10.78 13.66
N ALA A 82 -4.20 12.10 13.62
CA ALA A 82 -4.50 12.95 12.47
C ALA A 82 -3.43 12.85 11.37
N TYR A 83 -2.28 12.23 11.66
CA TYR A 83 -1.25 12.03 10.65
C TYR A 83 -1.76 11.10 9.54
N ARG A 84 -1.61 11.55 8.29
CA ARG A 84 -1.84 10.75 7.10
C ARG A 84 -0.57 10.71 6.28
N LEU A 85 -0.14 9.52 5.88
CA LEU A 85 0.92 9.38 4.88
C LEU A 85 0.49 10.10 3.59
N PRO A 86 1.43 10.72 2.85
CA PRO A 86 1.16 11.19 1.50
C PRO A 86 0.56 10.08 0.65
N PRO A 87 -0.41 10.37 -0.25
CA PRO A 87 -1.06 9.35 -1.09
C PRO A 87 -0.07 8.39 -1.76
N ASP A 88 1.04 8.92 -2.29
CA ASP A 88 2.08 8.17 -3.00
C ASP A 88 2.84 7.16 -2.13
N LYS A 89 2.80 7.35 -0.80
CA LYS A 89 3.46 6.46 0.18
C LYS A 89 2.46 5.54 0.88
N ARG A 90 1.16 5.72 0.66
CA ARG A 90 0.15 4.85 1.26
C ARG A 90 0.21 3.48 0.62
N ARG A 91 0.01 2.48 1.47
CA ARG A 91 -0.05 1.07 1.10
C ARG A 91 -1.28 0.47 1.79
N ASP A 92 -2.43 1.09 1.56
CA ASP A 92 -3.66 0.70 2.24
C ASP A 92 -4.19 -0.59 1.59
N ASP A 93 -4.53 -1.59 2.41
CA ASP A 93 -5.16 -2.80 1.89
C ASP A 93 -6.55 -2.46 1.35
N PHE A 94 -6.82 -2.88 0.12
CA PHE A 94 -8.07 -2.58 -0.57
C PHE A 94 -9.29 -3.11 0.21
N VAL A 95 -9.21 -4.31 0.77
CA VAL A 95 -10.35 -4.95 1.45
C VAL A 95 -10.66 -4.23 2.76
N SER A 96 -9.64 -3.86 3.53
CA SER A 96 -9.80 -3.00 4.72
C SER A 96 -10.39 -1.65 4.36
N PHE A 97 -9.92 -1.00 3.30
CA PHE A 97 -10.50 0.27 2.84
C PHE A 97 -12.00 0.12 2.54
N VAL A 98 -12.37 -0.90 1.75
CA VAL A 98 -13.78 -1.11 1.37
C VAL A 98 -14.64 -1.35 2.61
N ASN A 99 -14.23 -2.23 3.53
CA ASN A 99 -15.07 -2.65 4.66
C ASN A 99 -15.12 -1.62 5.80
N ASP A 100 -13.97 -1.03 6.13
CA ASP A 100 -13.81 -0.24 7.36
C ASP A 100 -13.95 1.26 7.10
N THR A 101 -13.73 1.70 5.86
CA THR A 101 -13.78 3.12 5.48
C THR A 101 -14.93 3.40 4.52
N TRP A 102 -14.88 2.86 3.30
CA TRP A 102 -15.86 3.18 2.27
C TRP A 102 -17.27 2.76 2.67
N PHE A 103 -17.44 1.52 3.16
CA PHE A 103 -18.75 1.01 3.54
C PHE A 103 -19.36 1.80 4.70
N VAL A 104 -18.53 2.22 5.67
CA VAL A 104 -18.97 3.03 6.81
C VAL A 104 -19.41 4.42 6.35
N LEU A 105 -18.61 5.07 5.50
CA LEU A 105 -18.85 6.44 5.07
C LEU A 105 -19.98 6.58 4.03
N GLN A 106 -20.11 5.61 3.12
CA GLN A 106 -21.02 5.71 1.97
C GLN A 106 -22.34 4.95 2.15
N ILE A 107 -22.36 3.88 2.95
CA ILE A 107 -23.50 2.93 3.01
C ILE A 107 -24.05 2.71 4.44
N ARG A 108 -23.26 2.99 5.48
CA ARG A 108 -23.73 2.97 6.89
C ARG A 108 -23.92 4.40 7.42
N GLY A 109 -24.49 5.29 6.62
CA GLY A 109 -25.07 6.50 7.19
C GLY A 109 -26.21 6.15 8.15
N GLU A 110 -26.57 7.05 9.07
CA GLU A 110 -27.63 6.83 10.07
C GLU A 110 -29.01 6.46 9.48
N ASN A 111 -29.23 6.61 8.16
CA ASN A 111 -30.54 6.49 7.51
C ASN A 111 -30.63 5.46 6.37
N ASP A 112 -29.61 4.64 6.13
CA ASP A 112 -29.64 3.70 4.99
C ASP A 112 -30.57 2.50 5.25
N LYS A 113 -31.46 2.23 4.28
CA LYS A 113 -32.40 1.10 4.36
C LYS A 113 -31.63 -0.23 4.42
N PRO A 114 -32.07 -1.21 5.23
CA PRO A 114 -31.40 -2.52 5.33
C PRO A 114 -31.16 -3.23 3.99
N ASN A 115 -32.08 -3.08 3.04
CA ASN A 115 -31.95 -3.64 1.69
C ASN A 115 -30.79 -3.03 0.89
N THR A 116 -30.54 -1.72 1.05
CA THR A 116 -29.42 -1.02 0.41
C THR A 116 -28.09 -1.53 0.97
N ILE A 117 -28.00 -1.67 2.30
CA ILE A 117 -26.84 -2.24 2.98
C ILE A 117 -26.55 -3.66 2.48
N ALA A 118 -27.58 -4.51 2.41
CA ALA A 118 -27.44 -5.89 1.93
C ALA A 118 -27.01 -5.94 0.45
N PHE A 119 -27.56 -5.05 -0.38
CA PHE A 119 -27.20 -4.94 -1.79
C PHE A 119 -25.71 -4.62 -1.98
N TYR A 120 -25.20 -3.56 -1.34
CA TYR A 120 -23.81 -3.18 -1.48
C TYR A 120 -22.85 -4.20 -0.85
N LYS A 121 -23.22 -4.83 0.28
CA LYS A 121 -22.44 -5.96 0.82
C LYS A 121 -22.23 -7.08 -0.20
N ASN A 122 -23.29 -7.43 -0.94
CA ASN A 122 -23.18 -8.47 -1.94
C ASN A 122 -22.34 -8.03 -3.15
N MET A 123 -22.43 -6.76 -3.56
CA MET A 123 -21.64 -6.24 -4.67
C MET A 123 -20.15 -6.15 -4.31
N THR A 124 -19.82 -5.55 -3.16
CA THR A 124 -18.43 -5.39 -2.70
C THR A 124 -17.76 -6.71 -2.43
N ARG A 125 -18.50 -7.76 -2.01
CA ARG A 125 -17.94 -9.10 -1.80
C ARG A 125 -17.16 -9.60 -3.02
N ILE A 126 -17.71 -9.45 -4.22
CA ILE A 126 -17.07 -9.95 -5.46
C ILE A 126 -15.85 -9.09 -5.81
N ILE A 127 -15.96 -7.77 -5.63
CA ILE A 127 -14.86 -6.81 -5.88
C ILE A 127 -13.69 -7.09 -4.92
N SER A 128 -13.97 -7.20 -3.62
CA SER A 128 -12.98 -7.46 -2.58
C SER A 128 -12.33 -8.83 -2.71
N GLU A 129 -13.05 -9.82 -3.25
CA GLU A 129 -12.49 -11.15 -3.51
C GLU A 129 -11.46 -11.10 -4.67
N TYR A 130 -11.74 -10.33 -5.72
CA TYR A 130 -10.81 -10.15 -6.83
C TYR A 130 -9.55 -9.34 -6.46
N PHE A 131 -9.72 -8.22 -5.76
CA PHE A 131 -8.62 -7.34 -5.34
C PHE A 131 -8.02 -7.70 -3.98
N LYS A 132 -8.26 -8.93 -3.49
CA LYS A 132 -7.76 -9.36 -2.18
C LYS A 132 -6.23 -9.30 -2.12
N GLY A 133 -5.70 -8.60 -1.11
CA GLY A 133 -4.26 -8.39 -0.93
C GLY A 133 -3.64 -7.36 -1.87
N SER A 134 -4.46 -6.68 -2.69
CA SER A 134 -4.00 -5.56 -3.50
C SER A 134 -3.90 -4.30 -2.65
N VAL A 135 -2.88 -3.49 -2.94
CA VAL A 135 -2.76 -2.15 -2.37
C VAL A 135 -3.70 -1.21 -3.13
N LEU A 136 -4.59 -0.52 -2.42
CA LEU A 136 -5.59 0.38 -2.99
C LEU A 136 -4.99 1.38 -3.99
N GLN A 137 -3.85 1.99 -3.63
CA GLN A 137 -3.17 2.98 -4.47
C GLN A 137 -2.51 2.40 -5.73
N GLU A 138 -2.29 1.09 -5.78
CA GLU A 138 -1.69 0.42 -6.94
C GLU A 138 -2.74 -0.09 -7.95
N ILE A 139 -4.03 -0.04 -7.59
CA ILE A 139 -5.10 -0.47 -8.49
C ILE A 139 -5.26 0.58 -9.58
N SER A 140 -4.83 0.22 -10.79
CA SER A 140 -4.90 1.10 -11.95
C SER A 140 -6.24 0.98 -12.69
N PRO A 141 -6.60 1.94 -13.56
CA PRO A 141 -7.74 1.81 -14.46
C PRO A 141 -7.69 0.54 -15.32
N VAL A 142 -6.48 0.08 -15.68
CA VAL A 142 -6.29 -1.16 -16.44
C VAL A 142 -6.69 -2.39 -15.60
N ASP A 143 -6.39 -2.39 -14.30
CA ASP A 143 -6.77 -3.50 -13.42
C ASP A 143 -8.28 -3.53 -13.18
N ILE A 144 -8.93 -2.36 -13.14
CA ILE A 144 -10.40 -2.26 -13.15
C ILE A 144 -10.97 -2.86 -14.45
N GLN A 145 -10.38 -2.57 -15.61
CA GLN A 145 -10.81 -3.17 -16.88
C GLN A 145 -10.61 -4.69 -16.89
N LYS A 146 -9.48 -5.21 -16.40
CA LYS A 146 -9.23 -6.65 -16.25
C LYS A 146 -10.29 -7.31 -15.38
N TYR A 147 -10.67 -6.68 -14.27
CA TYR A 147 -11.77 -7.16 -13.42
C TYR A 147 -13.10 -7.24 -14.19
N LEU A 148 -13.45 -6.22 -14.97
CA LEU A 148 -14.70 -6.23 -15.74
C LEU A 148 -14.70 -7.31 -16.82
N VAL A 149 -13.55 -7.61 -17.44
CA VAL A 149 -13.40 -8.73 -18.38
C VAL A 149 -13.52 -10.07 -17.65
N TYR A 150 -12.85 -10.22 -16.50
CA TYR A 150 -12.94 -11.40 -15.65
C TYR A 150 -14.39 -11.72 -15.28
N LEU A 151 -15.19 -10.72 -14.89
CA LEU A 151 -16.60 -10.90 -14.56
C LEU A 151 -17.46 -11.41 -15.73
N ARG A 152 -17.09 -11.09 -16.97
CA ARG A 152 -17.84 -11.47 -18.18
C ARG A 152 -17.46 -12.86 -18.69
N THR A 153 -16.22 -13.28 -18.46
CA THR A 153 -15.61 -14.44 -19.13
C THR A 153 -15.40 -15.61 -18.17
N GLU A 154 -14.66 -15.37 -17.09
CA GLU A 154 -14.16 -16.39 -16.18
C GLU A 154 -15.04 -16.57 -14.95
N TYR A 155 -15.56 -15.47 -14.39
CA TYR A 155 -16.34 -15.52 -13.16
C TYR A 155 -17.63 -16.31 -13.33
N LYS A 156 -17.84 -17.29 -12.44
CA LYS A 156 -19.09 -18.03 -12.30
C LYS A 156 -19.62 -17.83 -10.89
N SER A 157 -20.93 -17.63 -10.80
CA SER A 157 -21.63 -17.63 -9.51
C SER A 157 -21.51 -18.99 -8.81
N LYS A 158 -21.94 -19.07 -7.55
CA LYS A 158 -22.00 -20.35 -6.81
C LYS A 158 -22.83 -21.44 -7.52
N LEU A 159 -23.72 -21.04 -8.44
CA LEU A 159 -24.54 -21.93 -9.26
C LEU A 159 -23.90 -22.29 -10.61
N GLY A 160 -22.62 -21.95 -10.82
CA GLY A 160 -21.89 -22.17 -12.07
C GLY A 160 -22.32 -21.26 -13.23
N LYS A 161 -23.29 -20.38 -13.03
CA LYS A 161 -23.83 -19.50 -14.08
C LYS A 161 -23.05 -18.18 -14.17
N PRO A 162 -22.90 -17.61 -15.38
CA PRO A 162 -22.41 -16.24 -15.56
C PRO A 162 -23.29 -15.22 -14.84
N LEU A 163 -22.72 -14.05 -14.54
CA LEU A 163 -23.51 -12.94 -13.99
C LEU A 163 -24.50 -12.41 -15.02
N SER A 164 -25.68 -12.01 -14.54
CA SER A 164 -26.66 -11.33 -15.39
C SER A 164 -26.13 -9.97 -15.85
N ALA A 165 -26.57 -9.50 -17.01
CA ALA A 165 -26.23 -8.16 -17.51
C ALA A 165 -26.60 -7.05 -16.50
N LYS A 166 -27.72 -7.22 -15.79
CA LYS A 166 -28.14 -6.30 -14.71
C LYS A 166 -27.12 -6.28 -13.57
N THR A 167 -26.65 -7.46 -13.13
CA THR A 167 -25.65 -7.56 -12.06
C THR A 167 -24.30 -6.97 -12.49
N LEU A 168 -23.88 -7.17 -13.74
CA LEU A 168 -22.65 -6.55 -14.27
C LEU A 168 -22.74 -5.01 -14.26
N ARG A 169 -23.90 -4.44 -14.61
CA ARG A 169 -24.12 -2.99 -14.53
C ARG A 169 -24.04 -2.49 -13.08
N HIS A 170 -24.62 -3.24 -12.14
CA HIS A 170 -24.52 -2.91 -10.72
C HIS A 170 -23.08 -2.98 -10.20
N GLN A 171 -22.30 -3.99 -10.60
CA GLN A 171 -20.88 -4.10 -10.29
C GLN A 171 -20.09 -2.89 -10.78
N TYR A 172 -20.32 -2.47 -12.03
CA TYR A 172 -19.70 -1.26 -12.58
C TYR A 172 -20.08 0.00 -11.78
N GLY A 173 -21.37 0.14 -11.44
CA GLY A 173 -21.84 1.26 -10.61
C GLY A 173 -21.18 1.28 -9.22
N THR A 174 -21.06 0.13 -8.56
CA THR A 174 -20.38 0.02 -7.27
C THR A 174 -18.89 0.35 -7.36
N LEU A 175 -18.21 -0.08 -8.42
CA LEU A 175 -16.81 0.29 -8.65
C LEU A 175 -16.62 1.80 -8.80
N ASN A 176 -17.48 2.46 -9.57
CA ASN A 176 -17.43 3.91 -9.72
C ASN A 176 -17.70 4.63 -8.39
N LEU A 177 -18.48 4.07 -7.48
CA LEU A 177 -18.65 4.65 -6.15
C LEU A 177 -17.42 4.42 -5.25
N ILE A 178 -16.64 3.37 -5.48
CA ILE A 178 -15.43 3.06 -4.70
C ILE A 178 -14.22 3.88 -5.17
N PHE A 179 -14.05 4.02 -6.49
CA PHE A 179 -12.87 4.62 -7.12
C PHE A 179 -13.12 5.99 -7.76
N GLY A 180 -14.38 6.38 -7.97
CA GLY A 180 -14.75 7.63 -8.63
C GLY A 180 -14.78 8.84 -7.71
#